data_AF-A0A318Y208-F1
#
_entry.id   AF-A0A318Y208-F1
#
_cell.length_a   1.000
_cell.length_b   1.000
_cell.length_c   1.000
_cell.angle_alpha   90.00
_cell.angle_beta   90.00
_cell.angle_gamma   90.00
#
_symmetry.space_group_name_H-M   'P 1'
#
loop_
_entity.id
_entity.type
_entity.pdbx_description
1 polymer ?
#
loop_
_entity_poly.entity_id
_entity_poly.type
_entity_poly.pdbx_seq_one_letter_code
_entity_poly.pdbx_strand_id
1 'polypeptide(L)' 'MAINLANFFTPILFMLVINVVFGIIAVSMAKRRGLNTVPAFFAGFFGSFVPLLIIAMFPVNKQY' A
#
# COMPACT_ATOMS: atom_id res chain seq x y z
N MET A 1 -25.47 -23.10 -14.30
CA MET A 1 -25.25 -21.94 -13.40
C MET A 1 -24.12 -21.12 -14.00
N ALA A 2 -24.42 -20.10 -14.81
CA ALA A 2 -23.39 -19.24 -15.37
C ALA A 2 -22.84 -18.38 -14.23
N ILE A 3 -21.59 -18.62 -13.83
CA ILE A 3 -20.89 -17.70 -12.93
C ILE A 3 -20.73 -16.41 -13.73
N ASN A 4 -21.48 -15.37 -13.37
CA ASN A 4 -21.30 -14.04 -13.96
C ASN A 4 -19.83 -13.67 -13.80
N LEU A 5 -19.07 -13.60 -14.90
CA LEU A 5 -17.64 -13.26 -14.89
C LEU A 5 -17.39 -12.01 -14.04
N ALA A 6 -18.31 -11.03 -14.11
CA ALA A 6 -18.31 -9.84 -13.28
C ALA A 6 -18.20 -10.17 -11.78
N ASN A 7 -19.07 -11.04 -11.25
CA ASN A 7 -19.08 -11.39 -9.83
C ASN A 7 -17.81 -12.13 -9.37
N PHE A 8 -17.10 -12.78 -10.29
CA PHE A 8 -15.82 -13.43 -10.00
C PHE A 8 -14.66 -12.42 -9.91
N PHE A 9 -14.63 -11.40 -10.78
CA PHE A 9 -13.55 -10.41 -10.84
C PHE A 9 -13.76 -9.21 -9.89
N THR A 10 -15.00 -8.86 -9.53
CA THR A 10 -15.30 -7.76 -8.59
C THR A 10 -14.52 -7.84 -7.28
N PRO A 11 -14.47 -8.97 -6.53
CA PRO A 11 -13.74 -9.04 -5.27
C PRO A 11 -12.22 -8.89 -5.47
N ILE A 12 -11.69 -9.40 -6.59
CA ILE A 12 -10.26 -9.32 -6.92
C ILE A 12 -9.86 -7.87 -7.21
N LEU A 13 -10.65 -7.17 -8.03
CA LEU A 13 -10.42 -5.76 -8.34
C LEU A 13 -10.54 -4.89 -7.08
N PHE A 14 -11.51 -5.17 -6.22
CA PHE A 14 -11.68 -4.45 -4.96
C PHE A 14 -10.47 -4.61 -4.03
N MET A 15 -9.96 -5.83 -3.85
CA MET A 15 -8.72 -6.08 -3.10
C MET A 15 -7.52 -5.37 -3.71
N LEU A 16 -7.41 -5.36 -5.05
CA LEU A 16 -6.32 -4.69 -5.74
C LEU A 16 -6.33 -3.18 -5.49
N VAL A 17 -7.50 -2.54 -5.53
CA VAL A 17 -7.64 -1.11 -5.19
C VAL A 17 -7.19 -0.85 -3.75
N ILE A 18 -7.61 -1.68 -2.80
CA ILE A 18 -7.22 -1.54 -1.39
C ILE A 18 -5.69 -1.64 -1.23
N ASN A 19 -5.06 -2.62 -1.87
CA ASN A 19 -3.60 -2.78 -1.83
C ASN A 19 -2.88 -1.59 -2.46
N VAL A 20 -3.39 -1.03 -3.57
CA VAL A 20 -2.84 0.20 -4.16
C VAL A 20 -2.94 1.37 -3.18
N VAL A 21 -4.06 1.53 -2.48
CA VAL A 21 -4.24 2.57 -1.45
C VAL A 21 -3.18 2.43 -0.34
N PHE A 22 -2.97 1.21 0.18
CA PHE A 22 -1.92 0.96 1.17
C PHE A 22 -0.51 1.28 0.64
N GLY A 23 -0.21 0.92 -0.60
CA GLY A 23 1.04 1.28 -1.27
C GLY A 23 1.25 2.80 -1.35
N ILE A 24 0.23 3.57 -1.72
CA ILE A 24 0.29 5.04 -1.80
C ILE A 24 0.51 5.67 -0.41
N ILE A 25 -0.16 5.15 0.62
CA ILE A 25 0.03 5.62 2.01
C ILE A 25 1.46 5.33 2.48
N ALA A 26 1.99 4.14 2.19
CA ALA A 26 3.36 3.75 2.53
C ALA A 26 4.39 4.66 1.84
N VAL A 27 4.21 4.96 0.55
CA VAL A 27 5.05 5.91 -0.20
C VAL A 27 5.02 7.29 0.43
N SER A 28 3.83 7.79 0.77
CA SER A 28 3.65 9.11 1.38
C SER A 28 4.35 9.20 2.75
N MET A 29 4.29 8.13 3.55
CA MET A 29 4.99 8.06 4.83
C MET A 29 6.51 7.89 4.70
N ALA A 30 6.97 7.11 3.72
CA ALA A 30 8.38 6.90 3.43
C ALA A 30 9.05 8.19 2.93
N LYS A 31 8.37 8.94 2.05
CA LYS A 31 8.86 10.22 1.51
C LYS A 31 9.14 11.23 2.61
N ARG A 32 8.23 11.38 3.59
CA ARG A 32 8.41 12.25 4.77
C ARG A 32 9.54 11.81 5.69
N ARG A 33 10.00 10.56 5.59
CA ARG A 33 11.04 9.97 6.43
C ARG A 33 12.38 9.79 5.71
N GLY A 34 12.48 10.25 4.45
CA GLY A 34 13.68 10.07 3.63
C GLY A 34 13.96 8.60 3.25
N LEU A 35 12.95 7.73 3.33
CA LEU A 35 13.05 6.33 2.92
C LEU A 35 12.77 6.18 1.43
N ASN A 36 13.32 5.13 0.81
CA ASN A 36 13.09 4.86 -0.61
C ASN A 36 11.61 4.52 -0.86
N THR A 37 10.99 5.22 -1.81
CA THR A 37 9.56 5.15 -2.12
C THR A 37 9.18 3.86 -2.84
N VAL A 38 10.06 3.31 -3.67
CA VAL A 38 9.79 2.08 -4.43
C VAL A 38 9.57 0.86 -3.50
N PRO A 39 10.51 0.50 -2.60
CA PRO A 39 10.28 -0.61 -1.68
C PRO A 39 9.13 -0.31 -0.71
N ALA A 40 8.90 0.95 -0.33
CA ALA A 40 7.77 1.33 0.50
C ALA A 40 6.42 1.07 -0.18
N PHE A 41 6.29 1.37 -1.47
CA PHE A 41 5.09 1.07 -2.25
C PHE A 41 4.78 -0.42 -2.23
N PHE A 42 5.76 -1.27 -2.56
CA PHE A 42 5.56 -2.72 -2.60
C PHE A 42 5.31 -3.30 -1.21
N ALA A 43 5.96 -2.75 -0.18
CA ALA A 43 5.67 -3.11 1.19
C ALA A 43 4.20 -2.80 1.51
N GLY A 44 3.70 -1.59 1.26
CA GLY A 44 2.28 -1.26 1.47
C GLY A 44 1.32 -2.09 0.61
N PHE A 45 1.68 -2.34 -0.66
CA PHE A 45 0.84 -3.08 -1.60
C PHE A 45 0.66 -4.56 -1.24
N PHE A 46 1.73 -5.25 -0.84
CA PHE A 46 1.66 -6.68 -0.50
C PHE A 46 1.49 -6.93 0.99
N GLY A 47 2.07 -6.08 1.84
CA GLY A 47 2.03 -6.20 3.30
C GLY A 47 0.85 -5.47 3.96
N SER A 48 0.02 -4.76 3.18
CA SER A 48 -1.14 -4.03 3.68
C SER A 48 -0.77 -3.06 4.80
N PHE A 49 -1.31 -3.24 6.02
CA PHE A 49 -1.09 -2.33 7.14
C PHE A 49 0.23 -2.55 7.90
N VAL A 50 0.79 -3.76 7.90
CA VAL A 50 1.99 -4.10 8.68
C VAL A 50 3.20 -3.20 8.36
N PRO A 51 3.56 -3.00 7.08
CA PRO A 51 4.68 -2.13 6.74
C PRO A 51 4.43 -0.65 7.01
N LEU A 52 3.17 -0.22 7.11
CA LEU A 52 2.88 1.14 7.56
C LEU A 52 3.37 1.34 9.00
N LEU A 53 3.19 0.35 9.88
CA LEU A 53 3.69 0.40 11.26
C LEU A 53 5.21 0.42 11.30
N ILE A 54 5.86 -0.38 10.46
CA ILE A 54 7.33 -0.43 10.37
C ILE A 54 7.87 0.92 9.88
N ILE A 55 7.30 1.47 8.80
CA ILE A 55 7.68 2.78 8.29
C ILE A 55 7.42 3.87 9.33
N ALA A 56 6.33 3.76 10.09
CA ALA A 56 5.95 4.75 11.09
C ALA A 56 6.96 4.87 12.26
N MET A 57 7.68 3.79 12.58
CA MET A 57 8.71 3.78 13.63
C MET A 57 9.92 4.66 13.29
N PHE A 58 10.17 4.92 12.01
CA PHE A 58 11.28 5.79 11.61
C PHE A 58 10.94 7.27 11.84
N PRO A 59 11.92 8.08 12.29
CA PRO A 59 11.70 9.50 12.53
C PRO A 59 11.40 10.25 11.23
N VAL A 60 10.50 11.23 11.33
CA VAL A 60 10.18 12.12 10.20
C VAL A 60 11.40 13.00 9.93
N ASN A 61 11.87 12.98 8.69
CA ASN A 61 12.98 13.81 8.27
C ASN A 61 12.47 15.25 8.14
N LYS A 62 13.02 16.17 8.95
CA LYS A 62 12.63 17.59 9.01
C LYS A 62 12.95 18.39 7.73
N GLN A 63 13.54 17.77 6.72
CA GLN A 63 13.85 18.42 5.43
C GLN A 63 12.73 18.28 4.38
N TYR A 64 11.54 17.79 4.76
CA TYR A 64 10.36 17.65 3.90
C TYR A 64 9.16 18.47 4.39
#